data_AF-A0A7C8CUK3-F1
#
_entry.id   AF-A0A7C8CUK3-F1
#
_cell.length_a   1.000
_cell.length_b   1.000
_cell.length_c   1.000
_cell.angle_alpha   90.00
_cell.angle_beta   90.00
_cell.angle_gamma   90.00
#
_symmetry.space_group_name_H-M   'P 1'
#
loop_
_entity.id
_entity.type
_entity.pdbx_description
1 polymer ?
#
loop_
_entity_poly.entity_id
_entity_poly.type
_entity_poly.pdbx_seq_one_letter_code
_entity_poly.pdbx_strand_id
1 'polypeptide(L)'
;MAGETRDFSTLAKWMVPHRRKVHLAIALLTLLMLPGVLTAIEPIDVESYDLDSPEIEALDVIKNEFGASEEVVGFMVILRDRQYVEDEHADVPSVSEGIPDYANLHPNTEIASFTGKDSGVNSPTGGILNLSVIQEIDRKANIARNHSLGQHLTPMVNDVTGWQSDGIMTVTDIFRHFMANDSILTREGVSPFGSIVPPRTQWTDCGIIECLQFDDPAITQAHIDLAAHRMANSSEGNFLRWLSLDRAFLPDPTSDVTGPIGGKMSFDGNFSEAIWGKGRWSASATWLLVQLDKPAMKENGWTFSWKDAHPESKIDWPVVGGYTFHDGEFIAHPPNYDDEKCAALAAESAPCATEWGIQHLEGSIRSSDHQTISLMIGVGVNVEITREVQSSMNLLFLMGLAIIILLWFSLRRVSDVLIVCTALGGALLWMQGLIGHASLLGDWFGFDIIYYQF
;
A
#
# COMPACT_ATOMS: atom_id res chain seq x y z
N MET A 1 -41.32 -12.91 39.06
CA MET A 1 -41.18 -14.12 38.24
C MET A 1 -39.78 -14.66 38.49
N ALA A 2 -39.67 -15.64 39.38
CA ALA A 2 -38.40 -16.31 39.68
C ALA A 2 -38.16 -17.38 38.61
N GLY A 3 -36.99 -17.34 37.97
CA GLY A 3 -36.66 -18.20 36.83
C GLY A 3 -36.66 -19.68 37.18
N GLU A 4 -37.27 -20.48 36.32
CA GLU A 4 -37.09 -21.93 36.29
C GLU A 4 -35.60 -22.26 36.20
N THR A 5 -35.05 -22.83 37.26
CA THR A 5 -33.76 -23.51 37.22
C THR A 5 -33.89 -24.73 36.31
N ARG A 6 -33.26 -24.69 35.14
CA ARG A 6 -33.21 -25.81 34.18
C ARG A 6 -32.76 -27.09 34.89
N ASP A 7 -33.64 -28.08 35.02
CA ASP A 7 -33.35 -29.36 35.68
C ASP A 7 -32.61 -30.31 34.73
N PHE A 8 -31.30 -30.46 34.93
CA PHE A 8 -30.45 -31.40 34.19
C PHE A 8 -30.46 -32.81 34.77
N SER A 9 -31.26 -33.09 35.80
CA SER A 9 -31.27 -34.40 36.50
C SER A 9 -31.60 -35.57 35.59
N THR A 10 -32.47 -35.37 34.60
CA THR A 10 -32.87 -36.38 33.61
C THR A 10 -31.72 -36.73 32.66
N LEU A 11 -31.00 -35.71 32.18
CA LEU A 11 -29.82 -35.88 31.32
C LEU A 11 -28.68 -36.58 32.09
N ALA A 12 -28.44 -36.16 33.33
CA ALA A 12 -27.41 -36.73 34.19
C ALA A 12 -27.67 -38.21 34.52
N LYS A 13 -28.93 -38.58 34.83
CA LYS A 13 -29.34 -39.97 35.05
C LYS A 13 -29.08 -40.86 33.84
N TRP A 14 -29.14 -40.31 32.62
CA TRP A 14 -28.85 -41.04 31.38
C TRP A 14 -27.36 -41.12 31.06
N MET A 15 -26.62 -40.01 31.23
CA MET A 15 -25.19 -39.91 30.87
C MET A 15 -24.27 -40.68 31.84
N VAL A 16 -24.50 -40.60 33.15
CA VAL A 16 -23.58 -41.15 34.18
C VAL A 16 -23.40 -42.68 34.07
N PRO A 17 -24.47 -43.49 33.86
CA PRO A 17 -24.33 -44.93 33.61
C PRO A 17 -23.57 -45.24 32.30
N HIS A 18 -23.68 -44.37 31.31
CA HIS A 18 -23.08 -44.52 29.99
C HIS A 18 -21.77 -43.76 29.81
N ARG A 19 -21.10 -43.35 30.91
CA ARG A 19 -19.93 -42.47 30.89
C ARG A 19 -18.88 -42.82 29.83
N ARG A 20 -18.56 -44.10 29.64
CA ARG A 20 -17.59 -44.55 28.62
C ARG A 20 -18.03 -44.22 27.20
N LYS A 21 -19.31 -44.44 26.88
CA LYS A 21 -19.89 -44.13 25.56
C LYS A 21 -20.00 -42.61 25.36
N VAL A 22 -20.35 -41.87 26.40
CA VAL A 22 -20.43 -40.40 26.38
C VAL A 22 -19.05 -39.77 26.15
N HIS A 23 -18.01 -40.22 26.87
CA HIS A 23 -16.65 -39.73 26.65
C HIS A 23 -16.14 -40.04 25.24
N LEU A 24 -16.43 -41.24 24.71
CA LEU A 24 -16.11 -41.59 23.33
C LEU A 24 -16.82 -40.66 22.33
N ALA A 25 -18.11 -40.37 22.55
CA ALA A 25 -18.87 -39.47 21.70
C ALA A 25 -18.34 -38.04 21.73
N ILE A 26 -18.01 -37.50 22.91
CA ILE A 26 -17.40 -36.17 23.05
C ILE A 26 -16.03 -36.12 22.36
N ALA A 27 -15.21 -37.17 22.49
CA ALA A 27 -13.91 -37.24 21.83
C ALA A 27 -14.07 -37.24 20.29
N LEU A 28 -15.04 -38.00 19.77
CA LEU A 28 -15.33 -38.05 18.33
C LEU A 28 -15.88 -36.71 17.81
N LEU A 29 -16.78 -36.07 18.57
CA LEU A 29 -17.27 -34.73 18.24
C LEU A 29 -16.15 -33.68 18.27
N THR A 30 -15.22 -33.77 19.23
CA THR A 30 -14.06 -32.89 19.29
C THR A 30 -13.14 -33.09 18.09
N LEU A 31 -12.96 -34.33 17.63
CA LEU A 31 -12.23 -34.63 16.40
C LEU A 31 -12.93 -34.05 15.17
N LEU A 32 -14.27 -34.09 15.13
CA LEU A 32 -15.08 -33.47 14.08
C LEU A 32 -14.96 -31.94 14.05
N MET A 33 -14.58 -31.31 15.16
CA MET A 33 -14.35 -29.85 15.20
C MET A 33 -13.02 -29.44 14.56
N LEU A 34 -12.05 -30.36 14.42
CA LEU A 34 -10.71 -30.02 13.88
C LEU A 34 -10.74 -29.41 12.47
N PRO A 35 -11.51 -29.93 11.49
CA PRO A 35 -11.62 -29.28 10.18
C PRO A 35 -12.15 -27.86 10.26
N GLY A 36 -13.20 -27.61 11.08
CA GLY A 36 -13.72 -26.26 11.27
C GLY A 36 -12.71 -25.31 11.92
N VAL A 37 -11.88 -25.80 12.85
CA VAL A 37 -10.80 -24.99 13.42
C VAL A 37 -9.79 -24.60 12.35
N LEU A 38 -9.44 -25.50 11.43
CA LEU A 38 -8.51 -25.20 10.35
C LEU A 38 -9.06 -24.12 9.41
N THR A 39 -10.35 -24.18 9.07
CA THR A 39 -11.02 -23.14 8.28
C THR A 39 -11.07 -21.79 9.01
N ALA A 40 -11.30 -21.80 10.33
CA ALA A 40 -11.35 -20.57 11.13
C ALA A 40 -9.98 -19.86 11.29
N ILE A 41 -8.87 -20.53 10.94
CA ILE A 41 -7.50 -19.99 11.00
C ILE A 41 -6.95 -19.82 9.57
N GLU A 42 -7.79 -19.90 8.53
CA GLU A 42 -7.35 -19.50 7.19
C GLU A 42 -6.89 -18.02 7.20
N PRO A 43 -5.93 -17.65 6.34
CA PRO A 43 -5.44 -16.27 6.27
C PRO A 43 -6.61 -15.30 6.09
N ILE A 44 -6.62 -14.25 6.90
CA ILE A 44 -7.62 -13.19 6.82
C ILE A 44 -7.37 -12.43 5.51
N ASP A 45 -8.30 -12.57 4.56
CA ASP A 45 -8.30 -11.79 3.32
C ASP A 45 -9.26 -10.61 3.49
N VAL A 46 -8.73 -9.47 3.93
CA VAL A 46 -9.45 -8.21 4.22
C VAL A 46 -10.25 -7.70 3.03
N GLU A 47 -9.80 -7.98 1.80
CA GLU A 47 -10.55 -7.60 0.60
C GLU A 47 -11.81 -8.44 0.38
N SER A 48 -11.90 -9.61 1.02
CA SER A 48 -13.13 -10.40 1.09
C SER A 48 -14.09 -9.97 2.21
N TYR A 49 -13.70 -9.00 3.05
CA TYR A 49 -14.57 -8.45 4.08
C TYR A 49 -15.30 -7.24 3.53
N ASP A 50 -16.62 -7.29 3.63
CA ASP A 50 -17.51 -6.21 3.21
C ASP A 50 -17.38 -5.04 4.21
N LEU A 51 -16.43 -4.14 3.97
CA LEU A 51 -16.34 -2.88 4.68
C LEU A 51 -17.44 -1.96 4.12
N ASP A 52 -18.49 -1.74 4.90
CA ASP A 52 -19.63 -0.86 4.57
C ASP A 52 -19.16 0.59 4.33
N SER A 53 -18.68 0.87 3.12
CA SER A 53 -18.28 2.18 2.64
C SER A 53 -18.85 2.35 1.23
N PRO A 54 -19.54 3.48 0.94
CA PRO A 54 -20.04 3.78 -0.40
C PRO A 54 -18.94 3.76 -1.47
N GLU A 55 -17.70 4.03 -1.08
CA GLU A 55 -16.52 4.00 -1.94
C GLU A 55 -16.03 2.57 -2.22
N ILE A 56 -16.10 1.67 -1.22
CA ILE A 56 -15.76 0.24 -1.38
C ILE A 56 -16.82 -0.49 -2.19
N GLU A 57 -18.11 -0.22 -1.95
CA GLU A 57 -19.22 -0.77 -2.76
C GLU A 57 -19.11 -0.33 -4.22
N ALA A 58 -18.77 0.94 -4.48
CA ALA A 58 -18.53 1.43 -5.84
C ALA A 58 -17.30 0.77 -6.48
N LEU A 59 -16.22 0.55 -5.73
CA LEU A 59 -15.02 -0.14 -6.21
C LEU A 59 -15.32 -1.62 -6.50
N ASP A 60 -16.13 -2.29 -5.68
CA ASP A 60 -16.51 -3.69 -5.86
C ASP A 60 -17.40 -3.87 -7.10
N VAL A 61 -18.39 -2.99 -7.29
CA VAL A 61 -19.18 -2.94 -8.53
C VAL A 61 -18.28 -2.71 -9.75
N ILE A 62 -17.28 -1.82 -9.65
CA ILE A 62 -16.31 -1.61 -10.73
C ILE A 62 -15.44 -2.86 -10.97
N LYS A 63 -14.93 -3.49 -9.92
CA LYS A 63 -14.09 -4.70 -10.01
C LYS A 63 -14.87 -5.90 -10.58
N ASN A 64 -16.13 -6.08 -10.19
CA ASN A 64 -16.94 -7.26 -10.49
C ASN A 64 -17.80 -7.10 -11.76
N GLU A 65 -18.43 -5.94 -11.97
CA GLU A 65 -19.24 -5.69 -13.18
C GLU A 65 -18.40 -5.18 -14.36
N PHE A 66 -17.33 -4.43 -14.08
CA PHE A 66 -16.45 -3.84 -15.09
C PHE A 66 -15.04 -4.38 -14.94
N GLY A 67 -14.89 -5.71 -14.79
CA GLY A 67 -13.63 -6.44 -14.64
C GLY A 67 -12.42 -5.67 -15.15
N ALA A 68 -11.81 -4.87 -14.28
CA ALA A 68 -10.73 -3.99 -14.69
C ALA A 68 -9.58 -4.91 -15.11
N SER A 69 -9.14 -4.80 -16.36
CA SER A 69 -7.97 -5.55 -16.85
C SER A 69 -6.66 -5.06 -16.23
N GLU A 70 -6.72 -4.09 -15.31
CA GLU A 70 -5.55 -3.36 -14.86
C GLU A 70 -5.62 -3.13 -13.34
N GLU A 71 -4.45 -3.04 -12.70
CA GLU A 71 -4.26 -2.61 -11.31
C GLU A 71 -3.43 -1.33 -11.31
N VAL A 72 -3.88 -0.28 -10.62
CA VAL A 72 -3.09 0.95 -10.45
C VAL A 72 -2.60 1.03 -9.02
N VAL A 73 -1.29 0.96 -8.84
CA VAL A 73 -0.61 1.11 -7.55
C VAL A 73 -0.12 2.55 -7.42
N GLY A 74 -0.58 3.24 -6.38
CA GLY A 74 -0.17 4.61 -6.07
C GLY A 74 0.87 4.65 -4.95
N PHE A 75 2.04 5.20 -5.25
CA PHE A 75 3.05 5.56 -4.27
C PHE A 75 3.00 7.07 -4.04
N MET A 76 2.72 7.46 -2.81
CA MET A 76 2.85 8.84 -2.37
C MET A 76 4.31 9.10 -2.04
N VAL A 77 4.91 10.09 -2.71
CA VAL A 77 6.30 10.51 -2.48
C VAL A 77 6.26 11.84 -1.73
N ILE A 78 6.73 11.82 -0.49
CA ILE A 78 6.62 12.94 0.45
C ILE A 78 8.01 13.42 0.83
N LEU A 79 8.19 14.72 1.03
CA LEU A 79 9.43 15.26 1.57
C LEU A 79 9.74 14.66 2.94
N ARG A 80 11.00 14.26 3.11
CA ARG A 80 11.59 13.96 4.41
C ARG A 80 11.96 15.27 5.11
N ASP A 81 11.81 15.32 6.43
CA ASP A 81 12.19 16.48 7.21
C ASP A 81 13.70 16.74 7.07
N ARG A 82 14.06 17.99 6.74
CA ARG A 82 15.44 18.41 6.47
C ARG A 82 16.40 18.07 7.60
N GLN A 83 15.93 17.96 8.85
CA GLN A 83 16.76 17.59 9.99
C GLN A 83 17.35 16.18 9.90
N TYR A 84 16.73 15.28 9.12
CA TYR A 84 17.18 13.90 8.92
C TYR A 84 17.86 13.67 7.57
N VAL A 85 17.82 14.66 6.66
CA VAL A 85 18.43 14.54 5.34
C VAL A 85 19.94 14.78 5.44
N GLU A 86 20.72 13.75 5.15
CA GLU A 86 22.18 13.78 5.15
C GLU A 86 22.73 14.42 3.87
N ASP A 87 23.95 14.99 3.88
CA ASP A 87 24.54 15.58 2.67
C ASP A 87 25.18 14.51 1.76
N GLU A 88 25.72 13.43 2.34
CA GLU A 88 26.15 12.23 1.63
C GLU A 88 25.26 11.06 2.09
N HIS A 89 24.71 10.31 1.13
CA HIS A 89 23.84 9.18 1.39
C HIS A 89 24.12 8.06 0.38
N ALA A 90 24.01 6.83 0.83
CA ALA A 90 24.04 5.64 -0.02
C ALA A 90 22.74 4.88 0.19
N ASP A 91 22.23 4.31 -0.90
CA ASP A 91 21.00 3.52 -0.86
C ASP A 91 21.12 2.40 0.16
N VAL A 92 20.00 2.10 0.81
CA VAL A 92 19.91 0.97 1.74
C VAL A 92 20.17 -0.31 0.93
N PRO A 93 21.22 -1.07 1.25
CA PRO A 93 21.53 -2.27 0.47
C PRO A 93 20.42 -3.32 0.65
N SER A 94 20.16 -4.09 -0.40
CA SER A 94 19.31 -5.26 -0.27
C SER A 94 19.99 -6.33 0.60
N VAL A 95 19.16 -7.13 1.27
CA VAL A 95 19.58 -8.36 1.93
C VAL A 95 19.88 -9.44 0.87
N SER A 96 20.17 -10.68 1.31
CA SER A 96 20.38 -11.80 0.39
C SER A 96 19.25 -11.94 -0.62
N GLU A 97 19.61 -12.23 -1.88
CA GLU A 97 18.68 -12.44 -3.00
C GLU A 97 17.87 -11.22 -3.46
N GLY A 98 18.35 -9.99 -3.21
CA GLY A 98 17.74 -8.78 -3.76
C GLY A 98 16.51 -8.28 -2.99
N ILE A 99 16.23 -8.88 -1.84
CA ILE A 99 15.13 -8.50 -0.94
C ILE A 99 15.46 -7.15 -0.29
N PRO A 100 14.53 -6.18 -0.22
CA PRO A 100 14.76 -4.92 0.48
C PRO A 100 15.01 -5.11 1.98
N ASP A 101 15.95 -4.36 2.54
CA ASP A 101 16.22 -4.38 3.98
C ASP A 101 15.26 -3.46 4.75
N TYR A 102 14.04 -3.97 4.99
CA TYR A 102 12.99 -3.25 5.70
C TYR A 102 13.38 -2.77 7.10
N ALA A 103 14.36 -3.41 7.76
CA ALA A 103 14.82 -3.01 9.10
C ALA A 103 15.56 -1.67 9.08
N ASN A 104 16.24 -1.38 7.96
CA ASN A 104 17.11 -0.21 7.80
C ASN A 104 16.51 0.88 6.90
N LEU A 105 15.27 0.72 6.43
CA LEU A 105 14.55 1.77 5.71
C LEU A 105 14.27 2.97 6.62
N HIS A 106 14.26 4.18 6.04
CA HIS A 106 13.93 5.39 6.77
C HIS A 106 12.51 5.32 7.34
N PRO A 107 12.31 5.56 8.66
CA PRO A 107 11.01 5.43 9.29
C PRO A 107 10.08 6.58 8.90
N ASN A 108 8.78 6.29 8.86
CA ASN A 108 7.74 7.27 8.47
C ASN A 108 7.64 8.45 9.44
N THR A 109 8.24 8.36 10.63
CA THR A 109 8.36 9.47 11.60
C THR A 109 9.24 10.61 11.10
N GLU A 110 10.07 10.37 10.07
CA GLU A 110 10.93 11.38 9.47
C GLU A 110 10.25 12.17 8.35
N ILE A 111 8.96 11.91 8.07
CA ILE A 111 8.17 12.66 7.09
C ILE A 111 8.03 14.12 7.55
N ALA A 112 8.22 15.06 6.62
CA ALA A 112 8.01 16.48 6.89
C ALA A 112 6.55 16.76 7.29
N SER A 113 6.37 17.60 8.31
CA SER A 113 5.02 17.96 8.77
C SER A 113 4.23 18.70 7.70
N PHE A 114 2.95 18.36 7.56
CA PHE A 114 2.04 19.08 6.68
C PHE A 114 1.92 20.55 7.10
N THR A 115 2.30 21.46 6.22
CA THR A 115 2.39 22.90 6.52
C THR A 115 1.04 23.60 6.55
N GLY A 116 -0.02 22.94 6.07
CA GLY A 116 -1.38 23.47 5.97
C GLY A 116 -1.77 23.74 4.53
N LYS A 117 -3.08 23.78 4.26
CA LYS A 117 -3.60 24.03 2.92
C LYS A 117 -3.12 25.37 2.37
N ASP A 118 -2.68 25.39 1.11
CA ASP A 118 -2.23 26.59 0.38
C ASP A 118 -1.04 27.34 1.04
N SER A 119 -0.23 26.66 1.85
CA SER A 119 0.84 27.29 2.64
C SER A 119 2.25 27.17 2.07
N GLY A 120 2.50 26.18 1.20
CA GLY A 120 3.80 25.87 0.60
C GLY A 120 4.79 25.24 1.57
N VAL A 121 5.97 24.89 1.05
CA VAL A 121 7.10 24.37 1.83
C VAL A 121 8.33 25.25 1.59
N ASN A 122 8.95 25.73 2.66
CA ASN A 122 10.09 26.65 2.54
C ASN A 122 11.45 25.93 2.40
N SER A 123 11.55 24.69 2.88
CA SER A 123 12.79 23.92 2.90
C SER A 123 12.51 22.44 2.60
N PRO A 124 13.14 21.84 1.57
CA PRO A 124 14.03 22.46 0.58
C PRO A 124 13.30 23.52 -0.27
N THR A 125 14.06 24.44 -0.87
CA THR A 125 13.51 25.50 -1.72
C THR A 125 12.83 24.89 -2.96
N GLY A 126 11.52 25.11 -3.11
CA GLY A 126 10.69 24.47 -4.14
C GLY A 126 9.99 23.19 -3.66
N GLY A 127 10.28 22.72 -2.44
CA GLY A 127 9.69 21.52 -1.86
C GLY A 127 9.91 20.30 -2.77
N ILE A 128 8.83 19.58 -3.09
CA ILE A 128 8.86 18.44 -4.00
C ILE A 128 9.29 18.81 -5.43
N LEU A 129 9.22 20.10 -5.80
CA LEU A 129 9.67 20.62 -7.09
C LEU A 129 11.14 21.08 -7.08
N ASN A 130 11.88 20.77 -6.03
CA ASN A 130 13.32 20.98 -6.03
C ASN A 130 14.00 20.00 -7.02
N LEU A 131 15.02 20.45 -7.76
CA LEU A 131 15.68 19.66 -8.79
C LEU A 131 16.27 18.36 -8.24
N SER A 132 16.93 18.39 -7.07
CA SER A 132 17.49 17.15 -6.49
C SER A 132 16.39 16.19 -6.05
N VAL A 133 15.26 16.72 -5.56
CA VAL A 133 14.09 15.91 -5.19
C VAL A 133 13.45 15.27 -6.43
N ILE A 134 13.26 16.03 -7.51
CA ILE A 134 12.71 15.49 -8.76
C ILE A 134 13.68 14.45 -9.35
N GLN A 135 14.99 14.67 -9.31
CA GLN A 135 15.97 13.66 -9.76
C GLN A 135 15.90 12.37 -8.94
N GLU A 136 15.66 12.45 -7.63
CA GLU A 136 15.40 11.28 -6.79
C GLU A 136 14.11 10.56 -7.22
N ILE A 137 13.04 11.29 -7.51
CA ILE A 137 11.77 10.71 -8.02
C ILE A 137 11.98 9.99 -9.35
N ASP A 138 12.80 10.56 -10.25
CA ASP A 138 13.11 9.93 -11.54
C ASP A 138 13.87 8.61 -11.35
N ARG A 139 14.80 8.59 -10.38
CA ARG A 139 15.49 7.37 -9.99
C ARG A 139 14.53 6.31 -9.44
N LYS A 140 13.56 6.70 -8.60
CA LYS A 140 12.50 5.81 -8.10
C LYS A 140 11.66 5.21 -9.23
N ALA A 141 11.32 6.01 -10.24
CA ALA A 141 10.62 5.52 -11.44
C ALA A 141 11.45 4.45 -12.17
N ASN A 142 12.77 4.64 -12.30
CA ASN A 142 13.65 3.65 -12.93
C ASN A 142 13.80 2.37 -12.11
N ILE A 143 13.77 2.45 -10.77
CA ILE A 143 13.71 1.27 -9.89
C ILE A 143 12.42 0.48 -10.16
N ALA A 144 11.28 1.17 -10.25
CA ALA A 144 10.01 0.53 -10.56
C ALA A 144 9.99 -0.12 -11.95
N ARG A 145 10.58 0.53 -12.98
CA ARG A 145 10.71 -0.04 -14.34
C ARG A 145 11.55 -1.32 -14.36
N ASN A 146 12.62 -1.35 -13.57
CA ASN A 146 13.55 -2.47 -13.53
C ASN A 146 13.13 -3.59 -12.55
N HIS A 147 12.02 -3.43 -11.84
CA HIS A 147 11.47 -4.42 -10.93
C HIS A 147 10.88 -5.63 -11.68
N SER A 148 10.68 -6.77 -11.03
CA SER A 148 10.06 -7.96 -11.65
C SER A 148 8.66 -7.67 -12.20
N LEU A 149 7.87 -6.90 -11.44
CA LEU A 149 6.56 -6.39 -11.88
C LEU A 149 6.63 -5.43 -13.09
N GLY A 150 7.81 -4.86 -13.39
CA GLY A 150 8.02 -3.95 -14.51
C GLY A 150 7.80 -4.59 -15.90
N GLN A 151 7.76 -5.93 -15.97
CA GLN A 151 7.46 -6.67 -17.20
C GLN A 151 5.97 -6.65 -17.56
N HIS A 152 5.12 -6.33 -16.58
CA HIS A 152 3.66 -6.35 -16.69
C HIS A 152 3.05 -4.95 -16.75
N LEU A 153 3.85 -3.94 -17.11
CA LEU A 153 3.37 -2.57 -17.19
C LEU A 153 2.42 -2.40 -18.38
N THR A 154 1.31 -1.69 -18.16
CA THR A 154 0.38 -1.28 -19.22
C THR A 154 0.32 0.25 -19.31
N PRO A 155 0.26 0.84 -20.52
CA PRO A 155 0.29 2.29 -20.70
C PRO A 155 -0.86 3.08 -20.03
N MET A 156 -0.53 4.21 -19.38
CA MET A 156 -1.49 5.28 -18.99
C MET A 156 -1.22 6.58 -19.74
N VAL A 157 -2.27 7.38 -19.96
CA VAL A 157 -2.19 8.73 -20.53
C VAL A 157 -2.15 9.77 -19.43
N ASN A 158 -1.16 10.66 -19.47
CA ASN A 158 -1.02 11.76 -18.53
C ASN A 158 -2.00 12.89 -18.87
N ASP A 159 -2.73 13.39 -17.88
CA ASP A 159 -3.74 14.44 -18.03
C ASP A 159 -3.18 15.86 -18.18
N VAL A 160 -1.90 16.06 -17.86
CA VAL A 160 -1.20 17.35 -18.02
C VAL A 160 -0.62 17.49 -19.42
N THR A 161 0.09 16.45 -19.89
CA THR A 161 0.85 16.47 -21.14
C THR A 161 0.16 15.75 -22.28
N GLY A 162 -0.83 14.89 -22.01
CA GLY A 162 -1.43 13.99 -22.99
C GLY A 162 -0.48 12.90 -23.49
N TRP A 163 0.71 12.78 -22.89
CA TRP A 163 1.69 11.75 -23.23
C TRP A 163 1.25 10.39 -22.69
N GLN A 164 1.48 9.34 -23.48
CA GLN A 164 1.23 7.96 -23.10
C GLN A 164 2.50 7.36 -22.50
N SER A 165 2.46 6.99 -21.23
CA SER A 165 3.56 6.35 -20.54
C SER A 165 3.73 4.87 -20.88
N ASP A 166 4.82 4.29 -20.39
CA ASP A 166 5.08 2.86 -20.39
C ASP A 166 4.33 2.11 -19.28
N GLY A 167 3.51 2.80 -18.48
CA GLY A 167 2.81 2.27 -17.31
C GLY A 167 3.37 2.75 -15.98
N ILE A 168 4.47 3.52 -16.00
CA ILE A 168 4.95 4.27 -14.84
C ILE A 168 4.80 5.76 -15.13
N MET A 169 4.22 6.50 -14.18
CA MET A 169 4.01 7.93 -14.32
C MET A 169 4.37 8.67 -13.05
N THR A 170 5.22 9.69 -13.22
CA THR A 170 5.64 10.58 -12.14
C THR A 170 5.56 12.03 -12.58
N VAL A 171 5.76 12.94 -11.63
CA VAL A 171 5.94 14.36 -11.95
C VAL A 171 7.15 14.61 -12.86
N THR A 172 8.18 13.75 -12.85
CA THR A 172 9.38 13.94 -13.68
C THR A 172 9.07 13.76 -15.15
N ASP A 173 8.24 12.77 -15.48
CA ASP A 173 7.81 12.50 -16.86
C ASP A 173 7.01 13.69 -17.41
N ILE A 174 6.20 14.34 -16.56
CA ILE A 174 5.49 15.57 -16.92
C ILE A 174 6.48 16.68 -17.33
N PHE A 175 7.54 16.90 -16.55
CA PHE A 175 8.61 17.85 -16.91
C PHE A 175 9.32 17.44 -18.20
N ARG A 176 9.72 16.16 -18.32
CA ARG A 176 10.42 15.61 -19.48
C ARG A 176 9.69 15.87 -20.78
N HIS A 177 8.40 15.55 -20.83
CA HIS A 177 7.59 15.73 -22.04
C HIS A 177 7.24 17.19 -22.32
N PHE A 178 6.97 17.99 -21.27
CA PHE A 178 6.77 19.42 -21.43
C PHE A 178 8.02 20.12 -22.00
N MET A 179 9.19 19.85 -21.41
CA MET A 179 10.47 20.46 -21.78
C MET A 179 11.02 19.93 -23.12
N ALA A 180 10.53 18.78 -23.60
CA ALA A 180 10.81 18.27 -24.94
C ALA A 180 9.92 18.92 -26.03
N ASN A 181 9.05 19.88 -25.68
CA ASN A 181 7.96 20.36 -26.54
C ASN A 181 7.08 19.21 -27.04
N ASP A 182 6.89 18.15 -26.26
CA ASP A 182 6.15 16.93 -26.59
C ASP A 182 4.93 16.77 -25.67
N SER A 183 4.08 17.80 -25.64
CA SER A 183 2.88 17.81 -24.82
C SER A 183 1.73 18.53 -25.52
N ILE A 184 0.49 18.25 -25.11
CA ILE A 184 -0.71 19.00 -25.51
C ILE A 184 -0.65 20.49 -25.12
N LEU A 185 0.23 20.85 -24.17
CA LEU A 185 0.44 22.23 -23.76
C LEU A 185 1.34 22.98 -24.73
N THR A 186 2.29 22.30 -25.37
CA THR A 186 3.35 22.89 -26.20
C THR A 186 3.17 22.64 -27.70
N ARG A 187 2.29 21.71 -28.09
CA ARG A 187 2.01 21.37 -29.50
C ARG A 187 0.60 21.75 -29.92
N GLU A 188 0.44 21.98 -31.21
CA GLU A 188 -0.87 22.10 -31.83
C GLU A 188 -1.62 20.76 -31.76
N GLY A 189 -2.88 20.82 -31.32
CA GLY A 189 -3.78 19.68 -31.26
C GLY A 189 -4.89 19.77 -32.30
N VAL A 190 -5.70 18.71 -32.38
CA VAL A 190 -6.90 18.68 -33.21
C VAL A 190 -8.08 18.33 -32.31
N SER A 191 -9.13 19.16 -32.33
CA SER A 191 -10.35 18.89 -31.58
C SER A 191 -11.12 17.71 -32.17
N PRO A 192 -12.05 17.08 -31.43
CA PRO A 192 -12.91 16.02 -31.97
C PRO A 192 -13.71 16.43 -33.22
N PHE A 193 -13.88 17.74 -33.45
CA PHE A 193 -14.58 18.31 -34.61
C PHE A 193 -13.62 18.69 -35.76
N GLY A 194 -12.34 18.28 -35.69
CA GLY A 194 -11.34 18.54 -36.72
C GLY A 194 -10.79 19.98 -36.74
N SER A 195 -11.06 20.78 -35.71
CA SER A 195 -10.53 22.15 -35.62
C SER A 195 -9.14 22.14 -34.99
N ILE A 196 -8.22 22.93 -35.52
CA ILE A 196 -6.87 23.07 -34.96
C ILE A 196 -6.97 23.84 -33.63
N VAL A 197 -6.42 23.26 -32.57
CA VAL A 197 -6.30 23.88 -31.25
C VAL A 197 -4.85 24.34 -31.09
N PRO A 198 -4.59 25.65 -30.94
CA PRO A 198 -3.24 26.16 -30.77
C PRO A 198 -2.64 25.69 -29.43
N PRO A 199 -1.30 25.61 -29.33
CA PRO A 199 -0.64 25.26 -28.07
C PRO A 199 -0.96 26.31 -27.00
N ARG A 200 -1.17 25.87 -25.76
CA ARG A 200 -1.48 26.74 -24.64
C ARG A 200 -0.27 27.51 -24.11
N THR A 201 0.93 26.98 -24.34
CA THR A 201 2.22 27.58 -23.97
C THR A 201 3.34 26.98 -24.83
N GLN A 202 4.60 27.23 -24.49
CA GLN A 202 5.75 26.74 -25.25
C GLN A 202 6.96 26.45 -24.35
N TRP A 203 7.90 25.65 -24.85
CA TRP A 203 9.24 25.47 -24.28
C TRP A 203 10.35 25.78 -25.31
N THR A 204 10.09 26.76 -26.18
CA THR A 204 11.04 27.21 -27.22
C THR A 204 11.64 28.58 -26.92
N ASP A 205 10.98 29.38 -26.09
CA ASP A 205 11.47 30.66 -25.59
C ASP A 205 11.48 30.60 -24.06
N CYS A 206 12.66 30.57 -23.46
CA CYS A 206 12.84 30.49 -22.00
C CYS A 206 13.33 31.83 -21.42
N GLY A 207 13.29 32.90 -22.22
CA GLY A 207 13.65 34.25 -21.81
C GLY A 207 15.14 34.39 -21.53
N ILE A 208 15.51 34.51 -20.25
CA ILE A 208 16.89 34.81 -19.81
C ILE A 208 17.77 33.56 -19.82
N ILE A 209 17.16 32.38 -19.64
CA ILE A 209 17.84 31.09 -19.63
C ILE A 209 17.65 30.38 -20.99
N GLU A 210 18.56 29.46 -21.31
CA GLU A 210 18.42 28.58 -22.46
C GLU A 210 17.31 27.54 -22.23
N CYS A 211 16.62 27.12 -23.29
CA CYS A 211 15.64 26.03 -23.18
C CYS A 211 16.33 24.67 -23.21
N LEU A 212 16.67 24.15 -22.04
CA LEU A 212 17.20 22.80 -21.87
C LEU A 212 16.07 21.77 -21.72
N GLN A 213 16.35 20.52 -22.08
CA GLN A 213 15.49 19.38 -21.80
C GLN A 213 15.69 18.88 -20.36
N PHE A 214 14.74 18.11 -19.84
CA PHE A 214 14.80 17.61 -18.47
C PHE A 214 16.06 16.77 -18.19
N ASP A 215 16.43 15.91 -19.14
CA ASP A 215 17.57 15.00 -19.03
C ASP A 215 18.92 15.67 -19.38
N ASP A 216 18.95 16.99 -19.61
CA ASP A 216 20.19 17.71 -19.91
C ASP A 216 21.06 17.85 -18.62
N PRO A 217 22.36 17.52 -18.66
CA PRO A 217 23.22 17.62 -17.49
C PRO A 217 23.42 19.05 -16.96
N ALA A 218 23.14 20.08 -17.78
CA ALA A 218 23.23 21.48 -17.40
C ALA A 218 21.91 22.05 -16.84
N ILE A 219 20.88 21.21 -16.65
CA ILE A 219 19.61 21.63 -16.07
C ILE A 219 19.82 22.24 -14.68
N THR A 220 19.06 23.30 -14.40
CA THR A 220 19.14 24.03 -13.13
C THR A 220 17.75 24.19 -12.53
N GLN A 221 17.68 24.53 -11.24
CA GLN A 221 16.42 24.83 -10.56
C GLN A 221 15.58 25.88 -11.29
N ALA A 222 16.21 26.87 -11.94
CA ALA A 222 15.48 27.91 -12.69
C ALA A 222 14.69 27.34 -13.88
N HIS A 223 15.18 26.27 -14.53
CA HIS A 223 14.45 25.58 -15.58
C HIS A 223 13.20 24.88 -15.02
N ILE A 224 13.34 24.20 -13.88
CA ILE A 224 12.24 23.54 -13.19
C ILE A 224 11.19 24.56 -12.75
N ASP A 225 11.62 25.67 -12.13
CA ASP A 225 10.73 26.73 -11.67
C ASP A 225 9.92 27.33 -12.83
N LEU A 226 10.57 27.59 -13.98
CA LEU A 226 9.92 28.12 -15.18
C LEU A 226 8.94 27.10 -15.80
N ALA A 227 9.34 25.83 -15.90
CA ALA A 227 8.49 24.76 -16.44
C ALA A 227 7.25 24.55 -15.55
N ALA A 228 7.46 24.41 -14.24
CA ALA A 228 6.38 24.26 -13.27
C ALA A 228 5.39 25.41 -13.35
N HIS A 229 5.89 26.64 -13.47
CA HIS A 229 5.04 27.81 -13.56
C HIS A 229 4.21 27.87 -14.85
N ARG A 230 4.81 27.53 -16.00
CA ARG A 230 4.07 27.46 -17.26
C ARG A 230 3.01 26.36 -17.22
N MET A 231 3.35 25.18 -16.72
CA MET A 231 2.38 24.10 -16.58
C MET A 231 1.26 24.47 -15.61
N ALA A 232 1.56 25.07 -14.46
CA ALA A 232 0.56 25.53 -13.51
C ALA A 232 -0.44 26.52 -14.15
N ASN A 233 0.05 27.48 -14.94
CA ASN A 233 -0.80 28.50 -15.56
C ASN A 233 -1.55 28.02 -16.82
N SER A 234 -1.03 27.01 -17.52
CA SER A 234 -1.54 26.59 -18.83
C SER A 234 -2.27 25.24 -18.83
N SER A 235 -2.27 24.51 -17.70
CA SER A 235 -2.91 23.20 -17.57
C SER A 235 -4.29 23.22 -16.88
N GLU A 236 -4.91 24.39 -16.68
CA GLU A 236 -6.23 24.51 -16.02
C GLU A 236 -6.27 23.82 -14.63
N GLY A 237 -5.13 23.84 -13.93
CA GLY A 237 -5.00 23.21 -12.62
C GLY A 237 -4.59 21.74 -12.63
N ASN A 238 -4.55 21.04 -13.77
CA ASN A 238 -4.16 19.62 -13.83
C ASN A 238 -2.76 19.38 -13.26
N PHE A 239 -1.77 20.21 -13.61
CA PHE A 239 -0.42 20.09 -13.05
C PHE A 239 -0.40 20.24 -11.53
N LEU A 240 -1.20 21.17 -11.00
CA LEU A 240 -1.27 21.41 -9.56
C LEU A 240 -1.99 20.28 -8.80
N ARG A 241 -2.79 19.45 -9.47
CA ARG A 241 -3.43 18.26 -8.87
C ARG A 241 -2.44 17.12 -8.59
N TRP A 242 -1.31 17.11 -9.29
CA TRP A 242 -0.19 16.19 -9.00
C TRP A 242 0.56 16.53 -7.71
N LEU A 243 0.30 17.70 -7.13
CA LEU A 243 0.92 18.18 -5.91
C LEU A 243 -0.07 18.14 -4.74
N SER A 244 0.45 17.92 -3.54
CA SER A 244 -0.31 17.94 -2.29
C SER A 244 -1.08 19.24 -2.06
N LEU A 245 -2.06 19.20 -1.14
CA LEU A 245 -2.98 20.31 -0.87
C LEU A 245 -2.33 21.53 -0.20
N ASP A 246 -1.12 21.38 0.34
CA ASP A 246 -0.30 22.50 0.82
C ASP A 246 0.41 23.24 -0.31
N ARG A 247 0.25 22.84 -1.57
CA ARG A 247 0.88 23.53 -2.71
C ARG A 247 0.61 25.04 -2.69
N ALA A 248 1.65 25.83 -2.88
CA ALA A 248 1.54 27.28 -2.98
C ALA A 248 2.66 27.86 -3.83
N PHE A 249 2.45 29.07 -4.33
CA PHE A 249 3.52 29.86 -4.93
C PHE A 249 4.14 30.76 -3.85
N LEU A 250 5.36 30.42 -3.45
CA LEU A 250 6.07 31.08 -2.36
C LEU A 250 6.94 32.23 -2.88
N PRO A 251 7.00 33.37 -2.15
CA PRO A 251 7.85 34.49 -2.52
C PRO A 251 9.33 34.11 -2.43
N ASP A 252 10.05 34.35 -3.52
CA ASP A 252 11.49 34.13 -3.59
C ASP A 252 12.14 35.19 -4.50
N PRO A 253 12.92 36.13 -3.93
CA PRO A 253 13.61 37.17 -4.69
C PRO A 253 14.63 36.63 -5.70
N THR A 254 15.14 35.42 -5.49
CA THR A 254 16.16 34.79 -6.35
C THR A 254 15.55 34.15 -7.60
N SER A 255 14.23 33.95 -7.63
CA SER A 255 13.53 33.41 -8.78
C SER A 255 13.34 34.46 -9.88
N ASP A 256 13.42 34.00 -11.13
CA ASP A 256 13.10 34.80 -12.31
C ASP A 256 11.62 34.70 -12.71
N VAL A 257 10.87 33.82 -12.05
CA VAL A 257 9.45 33.58 -12.32
C VAL A 257 8.59 34.50 -11.46
N THR A 258 7.55 35.08 -12.05
CA THR A 258 6.55 35.90 -11.35
C THR A 258 5.21 35.19 -11.32
N GLY A 259 4.64 34.97 -10.13
CA GLY A 259 3.41 34.22 -9.94
C GLY A 259 2.56 34.70 -8.77
N PRO A 260 1.43 34.00 -8.51
CA PRO A 260 0.43 34.42 -7.55
C PRO A 260 0.81 34.04 -6.11
N ILE A 261 1.38 34.97 -5.35
CA ILE A 261 1.71 34.77 -3.93
C ILE A 261 0.42 34.90 -3.09
N GLY A 262 0.05 33.81 -2.43
CA GLY A 262 -1.20 33.68 -1.68
C GLY A 262 -2.44 33.66 -2.58
N GLY A 263 -3.59 34.04 -2.02
CA GLY A 263 -4.88 34.02 -2.71
C GLY A 263 -5.56 32.65 -2.67
N LYS A 264 -6.71 32.54 -3.33
CA LYS A 264 -7.50 31.30 -3.43
C LYS A 264 -7.56 30.85 -4.88
N MET A 265 -7.24 29.59 -5.12
CA MET A 265 -7.35 28.94 -6.42
C MET A 265 -8.80 28.47 -6.63
N SER A 266 -9.41 28.84 -7.76
CA SER A 266 -10.68 28.27 -8.22
C SER A 266 -10.48 26.86 -8.76
N PHE A 267 -11.58 26.13 -8.96
CA PHE A 267 -11.53 24.79 -9.56
C PHE A 267 -10.88 24.79 -10.96
N ASP A 268 -11.10 25.84 -11.74
CA ASP A 268 -10.57 26.01 -13.10
C ASP A 268 -9.10 26.51 -13.13
N GLY A 269 -8.47 26.63 -11.96
CA GLY A 269 -7.06 27.02 -11.83
C GLY A 269 -6.76 28.52 -11.85
N ASN A 270 -7.77 29.38 -11.80
CA ASN A 270 -7.59 30.83 -11.68
C ASN A 270 -7.41 31.26 -10.22
N PHE A 271 -6.56 32.26 -9.98
CA PHE A 271 -6.29 32.80 -8.64
C PHE A 271 -7.05 34.09 -8.39
N SER A 272 -7.78 34.16 -7.27
CA SER A 272 -8.37 35.40 -6.74
C SER A 272 -7.61 35.89 -5.51
N GLU A 273 -7.52 37.21 -5.32
CA GLU A 273 -6.91 37.84 -4.14
C GLU A 273 -5.40 37.59 -3.97
N ALA A 274 -4.72 37.08 -5.01
CA ALA A 274 -3.28 36.84 -4.99
C ALA A 274 -2.47 38.11 -5.29
N ILE A 275 -1.28 38.21 -4.70
CA ILE A 275 -0.30 39.25 -4.99
C ILE A 275 0.71 38.70 -6.00
N TRP A 276 0.87 39.36 -7.14
CA TRP A 276 1.84 38.93 -8.14
C TRP A 276 3.25 39.38 -7.77
N GLY A 277 4.18 38.44 -7.65
CA GLY A 277 5.56 38.72 -7.30
C GLY A 277 6.51 37.58 -7.67
N LYS A 278 7.80 37.81 -7.48
CA LYS A 278 8.84 36.81 -7.75
C LYS A 278 8.73 35.65 -6.76
N GLY A 279 8.79 34.42 -7.27
CA GLY A 279 8.61 33.24 -6.44
C GLY A 279 8.70 31.93 -7.19
N ARG A 280 8.29 30.85 -6.51
CA ARG A 280 8.33 29.48 -7.03
C ARG A 280 7.18 28.65 -6.49
N TRP A 281 6.74 27.67 -7.27
CA TRP A 281 5.80 26.66 -6.78
C TRP A 281 6.48 25.73 -5.79
N SER A 282 5.77 25.35 -4.75
CA SER A 282 6.25 24.41 -3.74
C SER A 282 5.11 23.60 -3.15
N ALA A 283 5.36 22.35 -2.82
CA ALA A 283 4.45 21.42 -2.14
C ALA A 283 5.25 20.37 -1.34
N SER A 284 4.61 19.65 -0.43
CA SER A 284 5.27 18.59 0.36
C SER A 284 5.27 17.21 -0.28
N ALA A 285 4.32 16.89 -1.17
CA ALA A 285 4.22 15.56 -1.74
C ALA A 285 3.74 15.56 -3.20
N THR A 286 4.00 14.44 -3.87
CA THR A 286 3.52 14.11 -5.21
C THR A 286 3.27 12.60 -5.34
N TRP A 287 2.96 12.14 -6.56
CA TRP A 287 2.61 10.75 -6.86
C TRP A 287 3.64 10.10 -7.78
N LEU A 288 3.89 8.82 -7.53
CA LEU A 288 4.44 7.86 -8.48
C LEU A 288 3.38 6.78 -8.69
N LEU A 289 2.89 6.65 -9.91
CA LEU A 289 1.86 5.70 -10.28
C LEU A 289 2.46 4.56 -11.09
N VAL A 290 2.04 3.33 -10.80
CA VAL A 290 2.42 2.11 -11.53
C VAL A 290 1.14 1.42 -11.95
N GLN A 291 1.00 1.10 -13.24
CA GLN A 291 -0.17 0.40 -13.76
C GLN A 291 0.25 -0.94 -14.35
N LEU A 292 -0.40 -1.98 -13.83
CA LEU A 292 -0.08 -3.37 -14.09
C LEU A 292 -1.21 -4.01 -14.90
N ASP A 293 -0.86 -4.85 -15.86
CA ASP A 293 -1.76 -5.69 -16.64
C ASP A 293 -2.16 -6.92 -15.81
N LYS A 294 -3.40 -6.94 -15.32
CA LYS A 294 -3.91 -8.06 -14.50
C LYS A 294 -3.97 -9.38 -15.28
N PRO A 295 -4.55 -9.44 -16.49
CA PRO A 295 -4.52 -10.65 -17.33
C PRO A 295 -3.11 -11.20 -17.54
N ALA A 296 -2.14 -10.38 -17.94
CA ALA A 296 -0.78 -10.84 -18.21
C ALA A 296 -0.12 -11.43 -16.95
N MET A 297 -0.30 -10.77 -15.80
CA MET A 297 0.16 -11.30 -14.51
C MET A 297 -0.52 -12.64 -14.16
N LYS A 298 -1.84 -12.76 -14.33
CA LYS A 298 -2.55 -14.02 -14.06
C LYS A 298 -2.07 -15.17 -14.96
N GLU A 299 -1.76 -14.89 -16.23
CA GLU A 299 -1.18 -15.88 -17.16
C GLU A 299 0.21 -16.36 -16.72
N ASN A 300 0.99 -15.50 -16.05
CA ASN A 300 2.33 -15.81 -15.54
C ASN A 300 2.34 -16.33 -14.08
N GLY A 301 1.18 -16.75 -13.55
CA GLY A 301 1.10 -17.42 -12.25
C GLY A 301 0.97 -16.49 -11.05
N TRP A 302 0.52 -15.25 -11.25
CA TRP A 302 0.18 -14.31 -10.18
C TRP A 302 -1.31 -14.36 -9.82
N THR A 303 -1.65 -14.01 -8.58
CA THR A 303 -3.03 -13.84 -8.13
C THR A 303 -3.20 -12.53 -7.36
N PHE A 304 -4.36 -11.91 -7.56
CA PHE A 304 -4.82 -10.73 -6.84
C PHE A 304 -5.79 -11.09 -5.69
N SER A 305 -6.03 -12.38 -5.47
CA SER A 305 -6.79 -12.91 -4.34
C SER A 305 -5.81 -13.48 -3.31
N TRP A 306 -5.80 -12.91 -2.11
CA TRP A 306 -4.89 -13.34 -1.04
C TRP A 306 -5.23 -14.75 -0.56
N LYS A 307 -6.51 -15.09 -0.48
CA LYS A 307 -6.99 -16.44 -0.13
C LYS A 307 -6.49 -17.52 -1.10
N ASP A 308 -6.40 -17.21 -2.38
CA ASP A 308 -6.00 -18.15 -3.43
C ASP A 308 -4.47 -18.19 -3.65
N ALA A 309 -3.72 -17.38 -2.90
CA ALA A 309 -2.28 -17.27 -3.06
C ALA A 309 -1.50 -18.38 -2.37
N HIS A 310 -0.26 -18.59 -2.81
CA HIS A 310 0.68 -19.49 -2.15
C HIS A 310 0.89 -19.07 -0.68
N PRO A 311 0.60 -19.95 0.29
CA PRO A 311 0.79 -19.62 1.68
C PRO A 311 2.27 -19.68 2.04
N GLU A 312 2.84 -18.52 2.38
CA GLU A 312 4.18 -18.42 2.97
C GLU A 312 4.17 -19.02 4.38
N SER A 313 4.33 -20.34 4.44
CA SER A 313 4.23 -21.15 5.67
C SER A 313 5.57 -21.75 6.11
N LYS A 314 6.64 -21.48 5.35
CA LYS A 314 7.99 -21.93 5.68
C LYS A 314 8.50 -21.16 6.90
N ILE A 315 9.02 -21.92 7.86
CA ILE A 315 9.72 -21.42 9.05
C ILE A 315 11.21 -21.63 8.79
N ASP A 316 11.90 -20.58 8.34
CA ASP A 316 13.35 -20.60 8.09
C ASP A 316 14.02 -19.45 8.85
N TRP A 317 14.36 -19.71 10.11
CA TRP A 317 14.84 -18.67 11.04
C TRP A 317 16.04 -17.89 10.46
N PRO A 318 15.99 -16.54 10.38
CA PRO A 318 15.10 -15.63 11.10
C PRO A 318 13.81 -15.21 10.36
N VAL A 319 13.50 -15.81 9.20
CA VAL A 319 12.32 -15.51 8.39
C VAL A 319 11.21 -16.53 8.67
N VAL A 320 10.03 -16.06 9.01
CA VAL A 320 8.85 -16.90 9.28
C VAL A 320 7.69 -16.34 8.48
N GLY A 321 7.30 -17.06 7.43
CA GLY A 321 6.15 -16.73 6.58
C GLY A 321 6.19 -15.36 5.90
N GLY A 322 7.36 -14.97 5.39
CA GLY A 322 7.55 -13.66 4.75
C GLY A 322 7.73 -12.49 5.73
N TYR A 323 7.97 -12.78 7.02
CA TYR A 323 8.28 -11.78 8.03
C TYR A 323 9.58 -12.11 8.75
N THR A 324 10.30 -11.08 9.21
CA THR A 324 11.45 -11.27 10.10
C THR A 324 11.26 -10.49 11.39
N PHE A 325 11.94 -10.91 12.45
CA PHE A 325 11.84 -10.29 13.78
C PHE A 325 13.01 -9.33 13.99
N HIS A 326 12.70 -8.05 14.17
CA HIS A 326 13.68 -6.99 14.38
C HIS A 326 13.23 -6.08 15.52
N ASP A 327 14.12 -5.81 16.49
CA ASP A 327 13.89 -4.90 17.64
C ASP A 327 12.59 -5.11 18.44
N GLY A 328 12.09 -6.35 18.52
CA GLY A 328 10.88 -6.66 19.29
C GLY A 328 9.60 -6.71 18.45
N GLU A 329 9.68 -6.40 17.16
CA GLU A 329 8.55 -6.34 16.24
C GLU A 329 8.76 -7.25 15.03
N PHE A 330 7.66 -7.72 14.44
CA PHE A 330 7.70 -8.36 13.14
C PHE A 330 7.67 -7.29 12.06
N ILE A 331 8.64 -7.35 11.16
CA ILE A 331 8.76 -6.50 9.98
C ILE A 331 8.55 -7.33 8.72
N ALA A 332 8.02 -6.70 7.66
CA ALA A 332 7.83 -7.34 6.38
C ALA A 332 9.18 -7.79 5.80
N HIS A 333 9.21 -9.00 5.25
CA HIS A 333 10.35 -9.56 4.51
C HIS A 333 9.81 -10.24 3.25
N PRO A 334 9.33 -9.42 2.28
CA PRO A 334 8.58 -9.93 1.15
C PRO A 334 9.44 -10.88 0.30
N PRO A 335 8.89 -12.00 -0.16
CA PRO A 335 9.61 -12.92 -1.03
C PRO A 335 9.92 -12.23 -2.38
N ASN A 336 11.13 -12.45 -2.90
CA ASN A 336 11.50 -11.97 -4.23
C ASN A 336 10.92 -12.89 -5.31
N TYR A 337 9.69 -12.58 -5.71
CA TYR A 337 8.96 -13.26 -6.78
C TYR A 337 9.33 -12.72 -8.16
N ASP A 338 9.46 -13.66 -9.10
CA ASP A 338 9.57 -13.43 -10.53
C ASP A 338 8.61 -14.38 -11.27
N ASP A 339 8.40 -14.14 -12.56
CA ASP A 339 7.46 -14.93 -13.37
C ASP A 339 7.83 -16.42 -13.43
N GLU A 340 9.12 -16.76 -13.39
CA GLU A 340 9.57 -18.16 -13.43
C GLU A 340 9.19 -18.89 -12.13
N LYS A 341 9.46 -18.27 -10.98
CA LYS A 341 9.07 -18.77 -9.65
C LYS A 341 7.56 -18.85 -9.52
N CYS A 342 6.82 -17.84 -10.00
CA CYS A 342 5.37 -17.82 -9.88
C CYS A 342 4.69 -18.85 -10.78
N ALA A 343 5.17 -19.03 -12.01
CA ALA A 343 4.70 -20.11 -12.87
C ALA A 343 4.98 -21.50 -12.25
N ALA A 344 6.15 -21.68 -11.63
CA ALA A 344 6.48 -22.93 -10.94
C ALA A 344 5.59 -23.18 -9.72
N LEU A 345 5.38 -22.17 -8.87
CA LEU A 345 4.52 -22.28 -7.68
C LEU A 345 3.05 -22.51 -8.05
N ALA A 346 2.55 -21.85 -9.10
CA ALA A 346 1.21 -22.06 -9.62
C ALA A 346 0.98 -23.49 -10.12
N ALA A 347 2.02 -24.13 -10.69
CA ALA A 347 1.95 -25.52 -11.12
C ALA A 347 2.02 -26.53 -9.95
N GLU A 348 2.73 -26.20 -8.87
CA GLU A 348 2.95 -27.10 -7.73
C GLU A 348 1.89 -26.96 -6.63
N SER A 349 1.41 -25.75 -6.38
CA SER A 349 0.57 -25.42 -5.22
C SER A 349 -0.50 -24.38 -5.53
N ALA A 350 -0.11 -23.11 -5.59
CA ALA A 350 -0.97 -21.95 -5.76
C ALA A 350 -0.14 -20.79 -6.35
N PRO A 351 -0.78 -19.84 -7.06
CA PRO A 351 -0.12 -18.68 -7.65
C PRO A 351 0.51 -17.75 -6.60
N CYS A 352 1.48 -16.93 -7.02
CA CYS A 352 2.08 -15.91 -6.16
C CYS A 352 1.10 -14.79 -5.81
N ALA A 353 1.12 -14.31 -4.56
CA ALA A 353 0.34 -13.13 -4.19
C ALA A 353 0.94 -11.87 -4.83
N THR A 354 0.15 -11.11 -5.59
CA THR A 354 0.57 -9.82 -6.14
C THR A 354 0.89 -8.81 -5.04
N GLU A 355 0.20 -8.85 -3.90
CA GLU A 355 0.51 -7.99 -2.73
C GLU A 355 1.94 -8.15 -2.23
N TRP A 356 2.50 -9.37 -2.26
CA TRP A 356 3.91 -9.58 -1.90
C TRP A 356 4.86 -8.93 -2.89
N GLY A 357 4.58 -9.03 -4.19
CA GLY A 357 5.37 -8.37 -5.24
C GLY A 357 5.29 -6.84 -5.14
N ILE A 358 4.12 -6.32 -4.79
CA ILE A 358 3.89 -4.88 -4.61
C ILE A 358 4.60 -4.36 -3.34
N GLN A 359 4.59 -5.12 -2.24
CA GLN A 359 5.42 -4.85 -1.06
C GLN A 359 6.90 -4.86 -1.42
N HIS A 360 7.39 -5.89 -2.11
CA HIS A 360 8.77 -5.93 -2.58
C HIS A 360 9.15 -4.71 -3.43
N LEU A 361 8.24 -4.24 -4.29
CA LEU A 361 8.40 -3.01 -5.07
C LEU A 361 8.49 -1.77 -4.17
N GLU A 362 7.63 -1.64 -3.15
CA GLU A 362 7.71 -0.55 -2.17
C GLU A 362 9.06 -0.53 -1.48
N GLY A 363 9.50 -1.66 -0.91
CA GLY A 363 10.80 -1.75 -0.26
C GLY A 363 11.96 -1.38 -1.22
N SER A 364 11.87 -1.81 -2.48
CA SER A 364 12.85 -1.47 -3.51
C SER A 364 12.89 0.03 -3.79
N ILE A 365 11.74 0.68 -3.93
CA ILE A 365 11.65 2.13 -4.11
C ILE A 365 12.20 2.86 -2.87
N ARG A 366 11.79 2.42 -1.67
CA ARG A 366 12.19 3.02 -0.39
C ARG A 366 13.66 2.86 -0.06
N SER A 367 14.33 1.85 -0.61
CA SER A 367 15.79 1.70 -0.47
C SER A 367 16.57 2.92 -1.00
N SER A 368 15.93 3.69 -1.88
CA SER A 368 16.48 4.89 -2.53
C SER A 368 15.95 6.21 -1.93
N ASP A 369 15.20 6.14 -0.82
CA ASP A 369 14.68 7.31 -0.10
C ASP A 369 15.84 8.13 0.50
N HIS A 370 15.95 9.40 0.12
CA HIS A 370 16.94 10.31 0.69
C HIS A 370 16.30 11.63 1.12
N GLN A 371 15.88 12.45 0.17
CA GLN A 371 15.14 13.69 0.40
C GLN A 371 13.63 13.45 0.47
N THR A 372 13.19 12.28 0.03
CA THR A 372 11.78 11.88 0.06
C THR A 372 11.60 10.54 0.75
N ILE A 373 10.41 10.33 1.32
CA ILE A 373 9.91 9.05 1.80
C ILE A 373 8.79 8.62 0.88
N SER A 374 8.89 7.38 0.38
CA SER A 374 7.90 6.77 -0.50
C SER A 374 6.99 5.87 0.31
N LEU A 375 5.68 6.00 0.13
CA LEU A 375 4.67 5.18 0.82
C LEU A 375 3.66 4.66 -0.17
N MET A 376 3.44 3.36 -0.15
CA MET A 376 2.31 2.77 -0.88
C MET A 376 0.99 3.14 -0.21
N ILE A 377 -0.05 3.44 -1.00
CA ILE A 377 -1.39 3.72 -0.48
C ILE A 377 -2.39 2.71 -1.05
N GLY A 378 -3.15 2.08 -0.16
CA GLY A 378 -4.36 1.34 -0.52
C GLY A 378 -4.14 -0.06 -1.10
N VAL A 379 -2.93 -0.62 -0.98
CA VAL A 379 -2.58 -2.00 -1.40
C VAL A 379 -1.70 -2.66 -0.33
N GLY A 380 -1.67 -3.99 -0.24
CA GLY A 380 -0.82 -4.72 0.71
C GLY A 380 -1.41 -4.83 2.13
N VAL A 381 -2.72 -4.56 2.28
CA VAL A 381 -3.41 -4.54 3.57
C VAL A 381 -3.41 -5.93 4.22
N ASN A 382 -3.48 -6.99 3.41
CA ASN A 382 -3.48 -8.36 3.93
C ASN A 382 -2.11 -8.74 4.51
N VAL A 383 -1.02 -8.30 3.88
CA VAL A 383 0.35 -8.45 4.40
C VAL A 383 0.48 -7.78 5.76
N GLU A 384 -0.03 -6.56 5.90
CA GLU A 384 0.11 -5.78 7.13
C GLU A 384 -0.78 -6.32 8.26
N ILE A 385 -2.01 -6.71 7.96
CA ILE A 385 -2.91 -7.28 8.97
C ILE A 385 -2.41 -8.65 9.44
N THR A 386 -1.89 -9.47 8.53
CA THR A 386 -1.26 -10.74 8.91
C THR A 386 -0.05 -10.52 9.82
N ARG A 387 0.77 -9.49 9.55
CA ARG A 387 1.88 -9.06 10.41
C ARG A 387 1.41 -8.71 11.82
N GLU A 388 0.36 -7.89 11.92
CA GLU A 388 -0.24 -7.47 13.20
C GLU A 388 -0.85 -8.65 13.96
N VAL A 389 -1.54 -9.55 13.27
CA VAL A 389 -2.08 -10.78 13.87
C VAL A 389 -0.95 -11.65 14.42
N GLN A 390 0.14 -11.84 13.65
CA GLN A 390 1.30 -12.61 14.10
C GLN A 390 2.00 -11.95 15.30
N SER A 391 2.14 -10.62 15.30
CA SER A 391 2.64 -9.86 16.45
C SER A 391 1.76 -10.05 17.70
N SER A 392 0.44 -9.95 17.54
CA SER A 392 -0.53 -10.14 18.63
C SER A 392 -0.54 -11.57 19.19
N MET A 393 -0.25 -12.58 18.35
CA MET A 393 -0.22 -13.99 18.76
C MET A 393 0.90 -14.26 19.77
N ASN A 394 2.04 -13.57 19.66
CA ASN A 394 3.11 -13.68 20.65
C ASN A 394 2.67 -13.16 22.04
N LEU A 395 1.91 -12.05 22.06
CA LEU A 395 1.34 -11.50 23.29
C LEU A 395 0.32 -12.48 23.91
N LEU A 396 -0.54 -13.09 23.08
CA LEU A 396 -1.49 -14.11 23.53
C LEU A 396 -0.79 -15.33 24.13
N PHE A 397 0.31 -15.78 23.52
CA PHE A 397 1.10 -16.88 24.05
C PHE A 397 1.70 -16.56 25.43
N LEU A 398 2.27 -15.36 25.59
CA LEU A 398 2.79 -14.89 26.88
C LEU A 398 1.71 -14.80 27.95
N MET A 399 0.51 -14.31 27.59
CA MET A 399 -0.64 -14.30 28.49
C MET A 399 -1.07 -15.72 28.89
N GLY A 400 -1.12 -16.65 27.93
CA GLY A 400 -1.40 -18.06 28.20
C GLY A 400 -0.39 -18.68 29.17
N LEU A 401 0.90 -18.42 28.98
CA LEU A 401 1.97 -18.86 29.87
C LEU A 401 1.82 -18.25 31.28
N ALA A 402 1.51 -16.96 31.37
CA ALA A 402 1.24 -16.30 32.65
C ALA A 402 0.05 -16.93 33.39
N ILE A 403 -1.05 -17.24 32.68
CA ILE A 403 -2.21 -17.93 33.26
C ILE A 403 -1.82 -19.31 33.81
N ILE A 404 -1.02 -20.08 33.07
CA ILE A 404 -0.55 -21.40 33.52
C ILE A 404 0.28 -21.26 34.80
N ILE A 405 1.17 -20.28 34.87
CA ILE A 405 1.99 -20.00 36.07
C ILE A 405 1.10 -19.61 37.25
N LEU A 406 0.11 -18.73 37.05
CA LEU A 406 -0.82 -18.32 38.10
C LEU A 406 -1.69 -19.49 38.59
N LEU A 407 -2.20 -20.32 37.67
CA LEU A 407 -2.95 -21.54 37.98
C LEU A 407 -2.08 -22.52 38.78
N TRP A 408 -0.81 -22.65 38.43
CA TRP A 408 0.14 -23.46 39.18
C TRP A 408 0.31 -22.96 40.63
N PHE A 409 0.48 -21.66 40.84
CA PHE A 409 0.60 -21.11 42.19
C PHE A 409 -0.68 -21.23 43.02
N SER A 410 -1.85 -21.13 42.36
CA SER A 410 -3.17 -21.23 42.99
C SER A 410 -3.52 -22.67 43.39
N LEU A 411 -3.43 -23.61 42.45
CA LEU A 411 -3.87 -24.99 42.64
C LEU A 411 -2.77 -25.90 43.19
N ARG A 412 -1.49 -25.60 42.89
CA ARG A 412 -0.28 -26.37 43.26
C ARG A 412 -0.34 -27.88 43.00
N ARG A 413 -1.26 -28.31 42.15
CA ARG A 413 -1.44 -29.70 41.76
C ARG A 413 -1.50 -29.80 40.25
N VAL A 414 -0.57 -30.57 39.68
CA VAL A 414 -0.44 -30.76 38.22
C VAL A 414 -1.75 -31.24 37.59
N SER A 415 -2.45 -32.18 38.25
CA SER A 415 -3.72 -32.71 37.72
C SER A 415 -4.79 -31.65 37.55
N ASP A 416 -4.88 -30.71 38.49
CA ASP A 416 -5.97 -29.74 38.51
C ASP A 416 -5.70 -28.63 37.48
N VAL A 417 -4.43 -28.23 37.33
CA VAL A 417 -3.98 -27.32 36.26
C VAL A 417 -4.24 -27.95 34.88
N LEU A 418 -3.88 -29.22 34.68
CA LEU A 418 -4.13 -29.92 33.42
C LEU A 418 -5.61 -30.02 33.08
N ILE A 419 -6.48 -30.29 34.06
CA ILE A 419 -7.93 -30.35 33.84
C ILE A 419 -8.46 -28.98 33.40
N VAL A 420 -8.01 -27.89 34.03
CA VAL A 420 -8.45 -26.53 33.67
C VAL A 420 -7.93 -26.14 32.28
N CYS A 421 -6.66 -26.40 31.97
CA CYS A 421 -6.08 -26.10 30.66
C CYS A 421 -6.75 -26.90 29.54
N THR A 422 -7.00 -28.20 29.75
CA THR A 422 -7.70 -29.05 28.76
C THR A 422 -9.15 -28.65 28.58
N ALA A 423 -9.85 -28.23 29.64
CA ALA A 423 -11.21 -27.71 29.55
C ALA A 423 -11.26 -26.38 28.78
N LEU A 424 -10.34 -25.45 29.07
CA LEU A 424 -10.25 -24.15 28.39
C LEU A 424 -9.88 -24.32 26.91
N GLY A 425 -8.84 -25.10 26.63
CA GLY A 425 -8.41 -25.41 25.26
C GLY A 425 -9.50 -26.15 24.48
N GLY A 426 -10.20 -27.10 25.11
CA GLY A 426 -11.34 -27.79 24.53
C GLY A 426 -12.50 -26.86 24.22
N ALA A 427 -12.81 -25.90 25.09
CA ALA A 427 -13.85 -24.91 24.86
C ALA A 427 -13.51 -23.97 23.69
N LEU A 428 -12.25 -23.50 23.61
CA LEU A 428 -11.78 -22.69 22.48
C LEU A 428 -11.82 -23.47 21.17
N LEU A 429 -11.36 -24.72 21.16
CA LEU A 429 -11.40 -25.60 19.99
C LEU A 429 -12.85 -25.79 19.50
N TRP A 430 -13.80 -26.01 20.40
CA TRP A 430 -15.21 -26.12 20.03
C TRP A 430 -15.80 -24.80 19.54
N MET A 431 -15.41 -23.66 20.12
CA MET A 431 -15.84 -22.34 19.65
C MET A 431 -15.34 -22.09 18.22
N GLN A 432 -14.03 -22.21 17.97
CA GLN A 432 -13.43 -22.00 16.66
C GLN A 432 -13.90 -23.03 15.64
N GLY A 433 -14.04 -24.30 16.06
CA GLY A 433 -14.56 -25.36 15.20
C GLY A 433 -15.99 -25.14 14.74
N LEU A 434 -16.87 -24.65 15.63
CA LEU A 434 -18.24 -24.29 15.27
C LEU A 434 -18.30 -23.09 14.34
N ILE A 435 -17.44 -22.09 14.54
CA ILE A 435 -17.31 -20.92 13.65
C ILE A 435 -16.94 -21.39 12.24
N GLY A 436 -15.86 -22.18 12.08
CA GLY A 436 -15.47 -22.64 10.75
C GLY A 436 -16.47 -23.59 10.10
N HIS A 437 -17.15 -24.45 10.87
CA HIS A 437 -18.26 -25.26 10.32
C HIS A 437 -19.44 -24.39 9.87
N ALA A 438 -19.73 -23.28 10.55
CA ALA A 438 -20.75 -22.35 10.12
C ALA A 438 -20.36 -21.64 8.81
N SER A 439 -19.09 -21.28 8.63
CA SER A 439 -18.56 -20.76 7.35
C SER A 439 -18.67 -21.80 6.23
N LEU A 440 -18.17 -23.02 6.43
CA LEU A 440 -18.27 -24.11 5.44
C LEU A 440 -19.71 -24.41 5.03
N LEU A 441 -20.65 -24.35 5.97
CA LEU A 441 -22.08 -24.50 5.68
C LEU A 441 -22.63 -23.31 4.90
N GLY A 442 -22.17 -22.09 5.18
CA GLY A 442 -22.52 -20.88 4.43
C GLY A 442 -22.11 -20.97 2.97
N ASP A 443 -20.84 -21.28 2.71
CA ASP A 443 -20.29 -21.48 1.37
C ASP A 443 -21.10 -22.51 0.58
N TRP A 444 -21.49 -23.62 1.23
CA TRP A 444 -22.27 -24.67 0.59
C TRP A 444 -23.68 -24.22 0.18
N PHE A 445 -24.29 -23.29 0.91
CA PHE A 445 -25.60 -22.73 0.59
C PHE A 445 -25.54 -21.44 -0.24
N GLY A 446 -24.34 -20.93 -0.54
CA GLY A 446 -24.15 -19.69 -1.29
C GLY A 446 -24.54 -18.44 -0.50
N PHE A 447 -24.44 -18.47 0.84
CA PHE A 447 -24.66 -17.32 1.71
C PHE A 447 -23.51 -17.20 2.70
N ASP A 448 -22.91 -16.01 2.82
CA ASP A 448 -21.92 -15.75 3.85
C ASP A 448 -22.61 -15.60 5.21
N ILE A 449 -22.53 -16.66 6.05
CA ILE A 449 -23.22 -16.72 7.35
C ILE A 449 -22.48 -15.89 8.41
N ILE A 450 -21.20 -15.60 8.22
CA ILE A 450 -20.37 -14.91 9.21
C ILE A 450 -20.14 -13.46 8.81
N TYR A 451 -21.09 -12.60 9.19
CA TYR A 451 -20.91 -11.15 9.24
C TYR A 451 -20.04 -10.81 10.46
N TYR A 452 -18.76 -10.47 10.25
CA TYR A 452 -17.94 -9.84 11.30
C TYR A 452 -18.09 -8.33 11.19
N GLN A 453 -19.10 -7.78 11.86
CA GLN A 453 -19.28 -6.34 12.01
C GLN A 453 -18.26 -5.83 13.04
N PHE A 454 -17.27 -5.05 12.60
CA PHE A 454 -16.40 -4.25 13.47
C PHE A 454 -16.84 -2.80 13.50
#